data_AF-A0A484KCW7-F1
#
_entry.id   AF-A0A484KCW7-F1
#
_cell.length_a   1.000
_cell.length_b   1.000
_cell.length_c   1.000
_cell.angle_alpha   90.00
_cell.angle_beta   90.00
_cell.angle_gamma   90.00
#
_symmetry.space_group_name_H-M   'P 1'
#
loop_
_entity.id
_entity.type
_entity.pdbx_description
1 polymer ?
#
loop_
_entity_poly.entity_id
_entity_poly.type
_entity_poly.pdbx_seq_one_letter_code
_entity_poly.pdbx_strand_id
1 'polypeptide(L)'
;MKLFLVCFFVLSFQQLAAAVSVKAACAQTKSPGLCASVIGSDPRSASGDLRVFSAIALGKTLSEGNGLKRRCPTAYAGMVNDVGEAIRKLKERQIVTSVDESIEKGINAVNGCRESRAGDLVILLNIARDVLKILN
;
A
#
# COMPACT_ATOMS: atom_id res chain seq x y z
N MET A 1 34.05 -51.55 -11.72
CA MET A 1 32.65 -51.27 -11.32
C MET A 1 32.72 -50.27 -10.17
N LYS A 2 32.32 -49.01 -10.42
CA LYS A 2 31.09 -48.38 -9.88
C LYS A 2 31.15 -48.35 -8.34
N LEU A 3 31.30 -47.20 -7.68
CA LEU A 3 30.33 -46.11 -7.72
C LEU A 3 30.98 -44.79 -7.22
N PHE A 4 31.04 -43.79 -8.10
CA PHE A 4 31.23 -42.39 -7.71
C PHE A 4 29.96 -41.94 -6.97
N LEU A 5 30.06 -41.69 -5.66
CA LEU A 5 29.00 -41.04 -4.89
C LEU A 5 29.04 -39.55 -5.23
N VAL A 6 28.38 -39.19 -6.33
CA VAL A 6 28.17 -37.80 -6.69
C VAL A 6 27.25 -37.19 -5.64
N CYS A 7 27.79 -36.31 -4.79
CA CYS A 7 27.02 -35.35 -4.00
C CYS A 7 26.34 -34.38 -4.96
N PHE A 8 25.31 -34.88 -5.66
CA PHE A 8 24.43 -34.11 -6.51
C PHE A 8 23.55 -33.26 -5.59
N PHE A 9 23.94 -31.99 -5.47
CA PHE A 9 23.04 -30.91 -5.87
C PHE A 9 21.61 -31.01 -5.30
N VAL A 10 21.48 -30.80 -4.00
CA VAL A 10 20.29 -30.11 -3.47
C VAL A 10 20.78 -28.83 -2.81
N LEU A 11 21.35 -27.95 -3.64
CA LEU A 11 21.22 -26.52 -3.41
C LEU A 11 19.73 -26.27 -3.36
N SER A 12 19.18 -26.26 -2.14
CA SER A 12 17.86 -25.70 -1.89
C SER A 12 17.84 -24.34 -2.57
N PHE A 13 17.10 -24.27 -3.67
CA PHE A 13 16.52 -23.04 -4.17
C PHE A 13 15.60 -22.49 -3.07
N GLN A 14 16.20 -21.97 -2.00
CA GLN A 14 15.59 -20.92 -1.21
C GLN A 14 15.60 -19.71 -2.14
N GLN A 15 14.62 -19.69 -3.04
CA GLN A 15 14.16 -18.45 -3.64
C GLN A 15 13.55 -17.66 -2.48
N LEU A 16 14.41 -17.04 -1.67
CA LEU A 16 14.04 -15.92 -0.82
C LEU A 16 13.48 -14.89 -1.79
N ALA A 17 12.15 -14.87 -1.93
CA ALA A 17 11.47 -13.68 -2.38
C ALA A 17 11.99 -12.58 -1.44
N ALA A 18 12.89 -11.72 -1.93
CA ALA A 18 13.48 -10.69 -1.12
C ALA A 18 12.33 -9.85 -0.58
N ALA A 19 12.05 -9.96 0.72
CA ALA A 19 11.05 -9.15 1.36
C ALA A 19 11.45 -7.70 1.12
N VAL A 20 10.65 -6.97 0.34
CA VAL A 20 10.95 -5.58 0.03
C VAL A 20 10.88 -4.82 1.34
N SER A 21 12.02 -4.29 1.78
CA SER A 21 12.06 -3.49 3.00
C SER A 21 11.20 -2.22 2.86
N VAL A 22 10.64 -1.73 3.96
CA VAL A 22 9.92 -0.43 3.99
C VAL A 22 10.75 0.67 3.36
N LYS A 23 12.06 0.72 3.65
CA LYS A 23 12.98 1.70 3.09
C LYS A 23 13.05 1.63 1.56
N ALA A 24 13.15 0.42 0.99
CA ALA A 24 13.21 0.22 -0.45
C ALA A 24 11.88 0.57 -1.12
N ALA A 25 10.74 0.18 -0.53
CA ALA A 25 9.42 0.55 -1.04
C ALA A 25 9.21 2.07 -1.04
N CYS A 26 9.55 2.73 0.07
CA CYS A 26 9.32 4.16 0.25
C CYS A 26 10.24 5.06 -0.58
N ALA A 27 11.42 4.58 -0.97
CA ALA A 27 12.33 5.31 -1.84
C ALA A 27 11.74 5.63 -3.22
N GLN A 28 10.74 4.86 -3.67
CA GLN A 28 10.06 5.07 -4.95
C GLN A 28 8.85 6.01 -4.85
N THR A 29 8.48 6.46 -3.65
CA THR A 29 7.32 7.34 -3.44
C THR A 29 7.72 8.80 -3.56
N LYS A 30 6.74 9.66 -3.88
CA LYS A 30 6.94 11.12 -3.85
C LYS A 30 7.16 11.70 -2.45
N SER A 31 6.97 10.91 -1.39
CA SER A 31 7.13 11.36 0.00
C SER A 31 7.81 10.28 0.86
N PRO A 32 9.11 10.01 0.63
CA PRO A 32 9.79 8.86 1.25
C PRO A 32 9.80 8.89 2.78
N GLY A 33 10.01 10.06 3.39
CA GLY A 33 10.01 10.21 4.84
C GLY A 33 8.64 9.95 5.47
N LEU A 34 7.58 10.49 4.88
CA LEU A 34 6.21 10.25 5.34
C LEU A 34 5.80 8.80 5.10
N CYS A 35 6.14 8.22 3.94
CA CYS A 35 5.92 6.81 3.64
C CYS A 35 6.57 5.91 4.69
N ALA A 36 7.85 6.13 5.00
CA ALA A 36 8.57 5.32 5.97
C ALA A 36 7.99 5.46 7.38
N SER A 37 7.58 6.68 7.76
CA SER A 37 6.91 6.94 9.04
C SER A 37 5.56 6.21 9.13
N VAL A 38 4.71 6.35 8.12
CA VAL A 38 3.37 5.75 8.09
C VAL A 38 3.46 4.22 8.10
N ILE A 39 4.22 3.63 7.18
CA ILE A 39 4.33 2.17 7.07
C ILE A 39 5.10 1.61 8.26
N GLY A 40 6.25 2.19 8.62
CA GLY A 40 7.10 1.70 9.69
C GLY A 40 6.49 1.82 11.10
N SER A 41 5.47 2.67 11.27
CA SER A 41 4.72 2.75 12.53
C SER A 41 3.71 1.62 12.73
N ASP A 42 3.38 0.86 11.70
CA ASP A 42 2.41 -0.23 11.77
C ASP A 42 3.13 -1.58 11.98
N PRO A 43 2.80 -2.36 13.03
CA PRO A 43 3.50 -3.61 13.33
C PRO A 43 3.43 -4.65 12.22
N ARG A 44 2.43 -4.57 11.33
CA ARG A 44 2.30 -5.46 10.18
C ARG A 44 3.40 -5.24 9.14
N SER A 45 4.11 -4.11 9.18
CA SER A 45 5.21 -3.84 8.25
C SER A 45 6.44 -4.71 8.49
N ALA A 46 6.58 -5.34 9.65
CA ALA A 46 7.73 -6.18 10.00
C ALA A 46 7.84 -7.45 9.13
N SER A 47 6.69 -7.99 8.69
CA SER A 47 6.61 -9.20 7.85
C SER A 47 5.70 -9.02 6.64
N GLY A 48 5.25 -7.79 6.38
CA GLY A 48 4.31 -7.47 5.30
C GLY A 48 4.99 -7.39 3.94
N ASP A 49 4.25 -7.74 2.89
CA ASP A 49 4.64 -7.46 1.51
C ASP A 49 4.15 -6.07 1.06
N LEU A 50 4.39 -5.71 -0.20
CA LEU A 50 3.96 -4.44 -0.78
C LEU A 50 2.43 -4.24 -0.71
N ARG A 51 1.62 -5.31 -0.74
CA ARG A 51 0.16 -5.20 -0.57
C ARG A 51 -0.19 -4.80 0.86
N VAL A 52 0.50 -5.37 1.85
CA VAL A 52 0.36 -4.97 3.25
C VAL A 52 0.78 -3.51 3.43
N PHE A 53 1.88 -3.08 2.83
CA PHE A 53 2.34 -1.69 2.90
C PHE A 53 1.32 -0.71 2.31
N SER A 54 0.77 -1.00 1.12
CA SER A 54 -0.32 -0.21 0.55
C SER A 54 -1.55 -0.18 1.46
N ALA A 55 -1.94 -1.33 2.04
CA ALA A 55 -3.09 -1.40 2.95
C ALA A 55 -2.87 -0.60 4.25
N ILE A 56 -1.64 -0.50 4.76
CA ILE A 56 -1.29 0.34 5.92
C ILE A 56 -1.54 1.81 5.59
N ALA A 57 -1.01 2.30 4.46
CA ALA A 57 -1.20 3.69 4.04
C ALA A 57 -2.69 4.02 3.82
N LEU A 58 -3.46 3.12 3.19
CA LEU A 58 -4.91 3.28 3.05
C LEU A 58 -5.66 3.30 4.40
N GLY A 59 -5.27 2.43 5.33
CA GLY A 59 -5.81 2.44 6.68
C GLY A 59 -5.53 3.74 7.44
N LYS A 60 -4.34 4.31 7.23
CA LYS A 60 -3.97 5.62 7.78
C LYS A 60 -4.85 6.73 7.22
N THR A 61 -5.14 6.73 5.91
CA THR A 61 -6.09 7.66 5.28
C THR A 61 -7.47 7.62 5.95
N LEU A 62 -8.00 6.42 6.20
CA LEU A 62 -9.29 6.26 6.87
C LEU A 62 -9.28 6.81 8.31
N SER A 63 -8.19 6.58 9.04
CA SER A 63 -8.02 7.07 10.42
C SER A 63 -7.96 8.60 10.50
N GLU A 64 -7.29 9.24 9.54
CA GLU A 64 -7.13 10.70 9.50
C GLU A 64 -8.30 11.44 8.83
N GLY A 65 -9.19 10.71 8.15
CA GLY A 65 -10.32 11.24 7.39
C GLY A 65 -11.40 11.99 8.20
N ASN A 66 -11.34 11.97 9.54
CA ASN A 66 -12.33 12.63 10.40
C ASN A 66 -12.48 14.14 10.15
N GLY A 67 -11.39 14.82 9.72
CA GLY A 67 -11.46 16.23 9.32
C GLY A 67 -12.34 16.44 8.09
N LEU A 68 -12.26 15.52 7.13
CA LEU A 68 -13.06 15.52 5.90
C LEU A 68 -14.53 15.24 6.20
N LYS A 69 -14.84 14.32 7.12
CA LYS A 69 -16.22 13.94 7.50
C LYS A 69 -17.10 15.13 7.88
N ARG A 70 -16.55 16.11 8.62
CA ARG A 70 -17.33 17.27 9.09
C ARG A 70 -17.50 18.34 8.02
N ARG A 71 -16.49 18.56 7.17
CA ARG A 71 -16.47 19.67 6.20
C ARG A 71 -17.00 19.28 4.84
N CYS A 72 -16.74 18.05 4.41
CA CYS A 72 -17.10 17.50 3.11
C CYS A 72 -17.65 16.07 3.28
N PRO A 73 -18.86 15.91 3.84
CA PRO A 73 -19.41 14.59 4.17
C PRO A 73 -19.54 13.67 2.95
N THR A 74 -19.91 14.22 1.79
CA THR A 74 -19.99 13.45 0.53
C THR A 74 -18.62 12.97 0.06
N ALA A 75 -17.60 13.84 0.10
CA ALA A 75 -16.22 13.48 -0.24
C ALA A 75 -15.68 12.40 0.72
N TYR A 76 -15.97 12.54 2.02
CA TYR A 76 -15.60 11.55 3.02
C TYR A 76 -16.29 10.19 2.77
N ALA A 77 -17.59 10.18 2.47
CA ALA A 77 -18.31 8.95 2.17
C ALA A 77 -17.74 8.24 0.93
N GLY A 78 -17.47 8.99 -0.15
CA GLY A 78 -16.82 8.47 -1.35
C GLY A 78 -15.43 7.89 -1.04
N MET A 79 -14.59 8.68 -0.36
CA MET A 79 -13.26 8.23 0.07
C MET A 79 -13.33 6.95 0.89
N VAL A 80 -14.19 6.87 1.92
CA VAL A 80 -14.32 5.68 2.77
C VAL A 80 -14.75 4.46 1.96
N ASN A 81 -15.71 4.62 1.05
CA ASN A 81 -16.19 3.54 0.19
C ASN A 81 -15.08 3.01 -0.72
N ASP A 82 -14.43 3.90 -1.47
CA ASP A 82 -13.43 3.52 -2.47
C ASP A 82 -12.12 3.02 -1.83
N VAL A 83 -11.69 3.62 -0.73
CA VAL A 83 -10.52 3.17 0.05
C VAL A 83 -10.80 1.84 0.75
N GLY A 84 -12.00 1.66 1.31
CA GLY A 84 -12.42 0.39 1.91
C GLY A 84 -12.44 -0.73 0.87
N GLU A 85 -12.91 -0.44 -0.33
CA GLU A 85 -12.90 -1.35 -1.46
C GLU A 85 -11.47 -1.70 -1.90
N ALA A 86 -10.57 -0.72 -2.01
CA ALA A 86 -9.16 -0.97 -2.31
C ALA A 86 -8.51 -1.92 -1.28
N ILE A 87 -8.76 -1.71 0.03
CA ILE A 87 -8.28 -2.58 1.10
C ILE A 87 -8.85 -4.00 0.96
N ARG A 88 -10.13 -4.15 0.64
CA ARG A 88 -10.77 -5.46 0.41
C ARG A 88 -10.10 -6.19 -0.75
N LYS A 89 -9.92 -5.51 -1.89
CA LYS A 89 -9.25 -6.05 -3.08
C LYS A 89 -7.79 -6.46 -2.82
N LEU A 90 -7.06 -5.69 -2.00
CA LEU A 90 -5.70 -6.05 -1.58
C LEU A 90 -5.68 -7.36 -0.78
N LYS A 91 -6.60 -7.54 0.16
CA LYS A 91 -6.73 -8.76 0.99
C LYS A 91 -7.10 -9.98 0.16
N GLU A 92 -7.98 -9.81 -0.82
CA GLU A 92 -8.39 -10.84 -1.78
C GLU A 92 -7.35 -11.13 -2.86
N ARG A 93 -6.20 -10.46 -2.81
CA ARG A 93 -5.12 -10.58 -3.79
C ARG A 93 -5.57 -10.31 -5.24
N GLN A 94 -6.55 -9.42 -5.43
CA GLN A 94 -6.98 -9.02 -6.78
C GLN A 94 -5.83 -8.37 -7.57
N ILE A 95 -6.01 -8.28 -8.90
CA ILE A 95 -5.05 -7.66 -9.82
C ILE A 95 -4.79 -6.20 -9.46
N VAL A 96 -3.55 -5.76 -9.68
CA VAL A 96 -3.05 -4.44 -9.26
C VAL A 96 -3.89 -3.30 -9.86
N THR A 97 -4.29 -3.41 -11.12
CA THR A 97 -5.12 -2.39 -11.82
C THR A 97 -6.46 -2.17 -11.13
N SER A 98 -7.16 -3.24 -10.73
CA SER A 98 -8.43 -3.15 -9.99
C SER A 98 -8.27 -2.43 -8.64
N VAL A 99 -7.15 -2.64 -7.96
CA VAL A 99 -6.84 -1.92 -6.71
C VAL A 99 -6.53 -0.45 -7.00
N ASP A 100 -5.71 -0.16 -8.01
CA ASP A 100 -5.31 1.21 -8.41
C ASP A 100 -6.54 2.07 -8.76
N GLU A 101 -7.50 1.50 -9.49
CA GLU A 101 -8.77 2.18 -9.82
C GLU A 101 -9.55 2.60 -8.57
N SER A 102 -9.60 1.74 -7.55
CA SER A 102 -10.27 2.07 -6.28
C SER A 102 -9.52 3.16 -5.51
N ILE A 103 -8.17 3.14 -5.51
CA ILE A 103 -7.38 4.21 -4.89
C ILE A 103 -7.60 5.54 -5.63
N GLU A 104 -7.62 5.52 -6.96
CA GLU A 104 -7.84 6.70 -7.80
C GLU A 104 -9.23 7.32 -7.59
N LYS A 105 -10.28 6.50 -7.47
CA LYS A 105 -11.61 7.00 -7.09
C LYS A 105 -11.60 7.66 -5.71
N GLY A 106 -10.90 7.08 -4.74
CA GLY A 106 -10.69 7.68 -3.42
C GLY A 106 -9.98 9.04 -3.50
N ILE A 107 -8.93 9.17 -4.32
CA ILE A 107 -8.23 10.45 -4.56
C ILE A 107 -9.18 11.49 -5.15
N ASN A 108 -9.97 11.11 -6.15
CA ASN A 108 -10.92 12.00 -6.81
C ASN A 108 -12.03 12.46 -5.85
N ALA A 109 -12.52 11.57 -4.98
CA ALA A 109 -13.48 11.90 -3.94
C ALA A 109 -12.91 12.99 -2.99
N VAL A 110 -11.67 12.83 -2.54
CA VAL A 110 -11.01 13.81 -1.66
C VAL A 110 -10.75 15.14 -2.37
N ASN A 111 -10.27 15.11 -3.62
CA ASN A 111 -10.00 16.31 -4.42
C ASN A 111 -11.25 17.14 -4.72
N GLY A 112 -12.44 16.54 -4.67
CA GLY A 112 -13.71 17.26 -4.74
C GLY A 112 -13.94 18.25 -3.57
N CYS A 113 -13.16 18.14 -2.49
CA CYS A 113 -13.22 19.01 -1.32
C CYS A 113 -12.07 20.03 -1.30
N ARG A 114 -12.37 21.34 -1.34
CA ARG A 114 -11.38 22.44 -1.35
C ARG A 114 -10.83 22.80 0.04
N GLU A 115 -10.50 21.80 0.85
CA GLU A 115 -10.02 21.99 2.22
C GLU A 115 -8.53 21.65 2.36
N SER A 116 -7.78 22.39 3.17
CA SER A 116 -6.33 22.18 3.33
C SER A 116 -5.97 20.75 3.78
N ARG A 117 -6.81 20.13 4.61
CA ARG A 117 -6.62 18.73 5.07
C ARG A 117 -6.92 17.67 4.01
N ALA A 118 -7.59 18.04 2.92
CA ALA A 118 -7.76 17.15 1.78
C ALA A 118 -6.40 16.83 1.14
N GLY A 119 -5.46 17.78 1.18
CA GLY A 119 -4.08 17.58 0.69
C GLY A 119 -3.34 16.45 1.42
N ASP A 120 -3.40 16.41 2.74
CA ASP A 120 -2.71 15.38 3.54
C ASP A 120 -3.25 13.96 3.22
N LEU A 121 -4.56 13.82 3.09
CA LEU A 121 -5.20 12.55 2.72
C LEU A 121 -4.81 12.10 1.31
N VAL A 122 -4.71 13.05 0.37
CA VAL A 122 -4.24 12.78 -1.00
C VAL A 122 -2.79 12.32 -1.00
N ILE A 123 -1.92 12.86 -0.13
CA ILE A 123 -0.54 12.38 0.01
C ILE A 123 -0.53 10.92 0.48
N LEU A 124 -1.31 10.57 1.51
CA LEU A 124 -1.40 9.19 2.00
C LEU A 124 -1.93 8.22 0.94
N LEU A 125 -2.95 8.63 0.17
CA LEU A 125 -3.47 7.84 -0.95
C LEU A 125 -2.43 7.64 -2.04
N ASN A 126 -1.65 8.67 -2.37
CA ASN A 126 -0.56 8.56 -3.34
C ASN A 126 0.57 7.66 -2.83
N ILE A 127 0.89 7.67 -1.53
CA ILE A 127 1.84 6.70 -0.95
C ILE A 127 1.35 5.27 -1.19
N ALA A 128 0.09 4.98 -0.90
CA ALA A 128 -0.47 3.65 -1.14
C ALA A 128 -0.39 3.24 -2.62
N ARG A 129 -0.69 4.18 -3.53
CA ARG A 129 -0.64 4.01 -4.98
C ARG A 129 0.78 3.77 -5.50
N ASP A 130 1.74 4.59 -5.06
CA ASP A 130 3.14 4.49 -5.45
C ASP A 130 3.74 3.15 -5.01
N VAL A 131 3.48 2.72 -3.77
CA VAL A 131 3.91 1.41 -3.26
C VAL A 131 3.27 0.26 -4.03
N LEU A 132 1.99 0.38 -4.36
CA LEU A 132 1.26 -0.64 -5.12
C LEU A 132 1.85 -0.82 -6.52
N LYS A 133 2.26 0.26 -7.18
CA LYS A 133 2.85 0.24 -8.52
C LYS A 133 4.19 -0.50 -8.60
N ILE A 134 4.87 -0.72 -7.48
CA ILE A 134 6.10 -1.54 -7.43
C ILE A 134 5.79 -3.01 -7.75
N LEU A 135 4.54 -3.46 -7.58
CA LEU A 135 4.11 -4.82 -7.90
C LEU A 135 3.87 -5.07 -9.40
N ASN A 136 3.96 -4.03 -10.24
CA ASN A 136 3.58 -4.08 -11.65
C ASN A 136 4.79 -3.97 -12.58
#